data_AF-A0AAV5XHQ6-F1
#
_entry.id   AF-A0AAV5XHQ6-F1
#
_cell.length_a   1.000
_cell.length_b   1.000
_cell.length_c   1.000
_cell.angle_alpha   90.00
_cell.angle_beta   90.00
_cell.angle_gamma   90.00
#
_symmetry.space_group_name_H-M   'P 1'
#
loop_
_entity.id
_entity.type
_entity.pdbx_description
1 polymer ?
#
loop_
_entity_poly.entity_id
_entity_poly.type
_entity_poly.pdbx_seq_one_letter_code
_entity_poly.pdbx_strand_id
1 'polypeptide(L)'
;MRISIRWTDSEAQAVLAAIDEGAAPELAPDVAASIRAAPTARPTDAGPVVVLDLDFQDGQRLKAWCDARRERATEDEPNDLWTRIVARVNEAVQPFAPAKEPGGGAERPRPTT
;
A
#
# COMPACT_ATOMS: atom_id res chain seq x y z
N MET A 1 -5.44 -8.98 15.69
CA MET A 1 -4.17 -8.24 15.48
C MET A 1 -4.44 -7.25 14.38
N ARG A 2 -4.20 -5.96 14.63
CA ARG A 2 -4.40 -4.93 13.62
C ARG A 2 -3.11 -4.59 12.91
N ILE A 3 -3.24 -4.24 11.65
CA ILE A 3 -2.17 -3.70 10.81
C ILE A 3 -2.57 -2.29 10.38
N SER A 4 -1.58 -1.45 10.16
CA SER A 4 -1.78 -0.10 9.66
C SER A 4 -1.11 0.01 8.29
N ILE A 5 -1.91 0.26 7.26
CA ILE A 5 -1.44 0.50 5.91
C ILE A 5 -1.35 2.00 5.70
N ARG A 6 -0.21 2.47 5.16
CA ARG A 6 0.00 3.88 4.84
C ARG A 6 -0.01 4.06 3.34
N TRP A 7 -0.94 4.87 2.86
CA TRP A 7 -1.04 5.26 1.46
C TRP A 7 -0.95 6.77 1.32
N THR A 8 -0.43 7.22 0.20
CA THR A 8 -0.62 8.58 -0.27
C THR A 8 -2.08 8.80 -0.65
N ASP A 9 -2.49 10.06 -0.75
CA ASP A 9 -3.84 10.42 -1.20
C ASP A 9 -4.15 9.78 -2.58
N SER A 10 -3.24 9.87 -3.55
CA SER A 10 -3.47 9.30 -4.89
C SER A 10 -3.61 7.77 -4.89
N GLU A 11 -2.85 7.07 -4.05
CA GLU A 11 -2.99 5.61 -3.88
C GLU A 11 -4.34 5.24 -3.27
N ALA A 12 -4.77 5.96 -2.23
CA ALA A 12 -6.07 5.74 -1.59
C ALA A 12 -7.24 6.04 -2.55
N GLN A 13 -7.15 7.13 -3.34
CA GLN A 13 -8.15 7.48 -4.34
C GLN A 13 -8.25 6.42 -5.44
N ALA A 14 -7.13 5.88 -5.93
CA ALA A 14 -7.15 4.82 -6.94
C ALA A 14 -7.80 3.52 -6.43
N VAL A 15 -7.54 3.16 -5.16
CA VAL A 15 -8.21 2.02 -4.52
C VAL A 15 -9.71 2.27 -4.36
N LEU A 16 -10.11 3.46 -3.92
CA LEU A 16 -11.53 3.82 -3.76
C LEU A 16 -12.26 3.80 -5.11
N ALA A 17 -11.68 4.43 -6.15
CA ALA A 17 -12.25 4.43 -7.49
C ALA A 17 -12.45 3.00 -8.01
N ALA A 18 -11.45 2.12 -7.85
CA ALA A 18 -11.55 0.72 -8.23
C ALA A 18 -12.66 -0.05 -7.48
N ILE A 19 -12.89 0.26 -6.21
CA ILE A 19 -13.95 -0.33 -5.41
C ILE A 19 -15.32 0.19 -5.89
N ASP A 20 -15.44 1.49 -6.18
CA ASP A 20 -16.70 2.12 -6.62
C ASP A 20 -17.09 1.75 -8.06
N GLU A 21 -16.11 1.47 -8.92
CA GLU A 21 -16.34 0.92 -10.27
C GLU A 21 -16.81 -0.55 -10.25
N GLY A 22 -16.81 -1.21 -9.09
CA GLY A 22 -17.15 -2.63 -8.99
C GLY A 22 -16.14 -3.51 -9.73
N ALA A 23 -14.87 -3.10 -9.74
CA ALA A 23 -13.90 -3.67 -10.65
C ALA A 23 -13.49 -5.09 -10.22
N ALA A 24 -13.44 -6.02 -11.17
CA ALA A 24 -13.24 -7.44 -10.89
C ALA A 24 -11.74 -7.80 -10.63
N PRO A 25 -11.43 -8.62 -9.60
CA PRO A 25 -12.38 -9.29 -8.69
C PRO A 25 -13.01 -8.34 -7.67
N GLU A 26 -14.27 -8.57 -7.29
CA GLU A 26 -14.93 -7.74 -6.27
C GLU A 26 -14.23 -7.91 -4.91
N LEU A 27 -13.94 -6.78 -4.26
CA LEU A 27 -13.44 -6.78 -2.89
C LEU A 27 -14.56 -7.17 -1.93
N ALA A 28 -14.24 -7.92 -0.87
CA ALA A 28 -15.20 -8.26 0.16
C ALA A 28 -15.85 -6.99 0.74
N PRO A 29 -17.20 -6.94 0.87
CA PRO A 29 -17.93 -5.72 1.19
C PRO A 29 -17.54 -5.12 2.54
N ASP A 30 -17.21 -5.95 3.53
CA ASP A 30 -16.75 -5.49 4.85
C ASP A 30 -15.39 -4.77 4.77
N VAL A 31 -14.49 -5.27 3.92
CA VAL A 31 -13.17 -4.66 3.69
C VAL A 31 -13.32 -3.36 2.91
N ALA A 32 -14.18 -3.35 1.89
CA ALA A 32 -14.51 -2.15 1.12
C ALA A 32 -15.13 -1.06 2.01
N ALA A 33 -16.06 -1.44 2.91
CA ALA A 33 -16.66 -0.51 3.88
C ALA A 33 -15.61 0.08 4.83
N SER A 34 -14.65 -0.74 5.29
CA SER A 34 -13.55 -0.28 6.15
C SER A 34 -12.63 0.72 5.45
N ILE A 35 -12.35 0.51 4.17
CA ILE A 35 -11.57 1.46 3.34
C ILE A 35 -12.33 2.76 3.13
N ARG A 36 -13.64 2.69 2.84
CA ARG A 36 -14.49 3.89 2.69
C ARG A 36 -14.64 4.67 4.00
N ALA A 37 -14.58 4.00 5.14
CA ALA A 37 -14.61 4.62 6.46
C ALA A 37 -13.25 5.17 6.92
N ALA A 38 -12.18 4.97 6.14
CA ALA A 38 -10.85 5.44 6.48
C ALA A 38 -10.83 6.97 6.63
N PRO A 39 -10.08 7.50 7.62
CA PRO A 39 -10.00 8.93 7.83
C PRO A 39 -9.38 9.64 6.62
N THR A 40 -9.84 10.87 6.36
CA THR A 40 -9.27 11.75 5.34
C THR A 40 -7.76 11.94 5.56
N ALA A 41 -7.02 12.09 4.45
CA ALA A 41 -5.57 12.18 4.47
C ALA A 41 -5.08 13.24 5.48
N ARG A 42 -4.15 12.85 6.35
CA ARG A 42 -3.52 13.78 7.30
C ARG A 42 -2.32 14.44 6.62
N PRO A 43 -2.16 15.77 6.74
CA PRO A 43 -0.97 16.43 6.24
C PRO A 43 0.25 15.96 7.03
N THR A 44 1.30 15.52 6.31
CA THR A 44 2.61 15.19 6.88
C THR A 44 3.69 15.99 6.15
N ASP A 45 4.90 16.04 6.72
CA ASP A 45 6.06 16.72 6.11
C ASP A 45 6.40 16.16 4.71
N ALA A 46 6.08 14.88 4.47
CA ALA A 46 6.27 14.19 3.19
C ALA A 46 5.03 14.22 2.27
N GLY A 47 3.97 14.96 2.65
CA GLY A 47 2.70 15.04 1.91
C GLY A 47 1.50 14.41 2.64
N PRO A 48 0.29 14.48 2.05
CA PRO A 48 -0.92 13.91 2.65
C PRO A 48 -0.89 12.37 2.68
N VAL A 49 -1.08 11.79 3.86
CA VAL A 49 -1.06 10.33 4.08
C VAL A 49 -2.40 9.87 4.66
N VAL A 50 -3.00 8.86 4.02
CA VAL A 50 -4.14 8.11 4.53
C VAL A 50 -3.60 6.90 5.30
N VAL A 51 -4.04 6.77 6.56
CA VAL A 51 -3.72 5.60 7.39
C VAL A 51 -4.97 4.76 7.49
N LEU A 52 -4.88 3.53 7.00
CA LEU A 52 -5.94 2.55 7.04
C LEU A 52 -5.60 1.48 8.08
N ASP A 53 -6.42 1.39 9.12
CA ASP A 53 -6.30 0.37 10.15
C ASP A 53 -7.28 -0.77 9.85
N LEU A 54 -6.73 -1.95 9.57
CA LEU A 54 -7.50 -3.18 9.31
C LEU A 54 -7.08 -4.29 10.26
N ASP A 55 -7.98 -5.23 10.49
CA ASP A 55 -7.59 -6.51 11.07
C ASP A 55 -6.72 -7.30 10.08
N PHE A 56 -5.79 -8.09 10.61
CA PHE A 56 -4.80 -8.82 9.79
C PHE A 56 -5.45 -9.69 8.70
N GLN A 57 -6.58 -10.33 9.01
CA GLN A 57 -7.33 -11.15 8.04
C GLN A 57 -7.89 -10.31 6.89
N ASP A 58 -8.40 -9.12 7.18
CA ASP A 58 -8.89 -8.19 6.17
C ASP A 58 -7.74 -7.59 5.37
N GLY A 59 -6.59 -7.36 6.00
CA GLY A 59 -5.34 -7.03 5.33
C GLY A 59 -4.89 -8.08 4.32
N GLN A 60 -4.98 -9.37 4.66
CA GLN A 60 -4.67 -10.48 3.74
C GLN A 60 -5.64 -10.54 2.56
N ARG A 61 -6.94 -10.29 2.81
CA ARG A 61 -7.96 -10.21 1.74
C ARG A 61 -7.69 -9.03 0.81
N LEU A 62 -7.39 -7.86 1.38
CA LEU A 62 -7.01 -6.67 0.63
C LEU A 62 -5.76 -6.92 -0.21
N LYS A 63 -4.74 -7.59 0.35
CA LYS A 63 -3.52 -7.97 -0.39
C LYS A 63 -3.87 -8.79 -1.63
N ALA A 64 -4.62 -9.88 -1.45
CA ALA A 64 -4.99 -10.76 -2.55
C ALA A 64 -5.76 -10.02 -3.66
N TRP A 65 -6.64 -9.10 -3.26
CA TRP A 65 -7.37 -8.25 -4.20
C TRP A 65 -6.45 -7.27 -4.95
N CYS A 66 -5.54 -6.58 -4.26
CA CYS A 66 -4.57 -5.68 -4.89
C CYS A 66 -3.62 -6.42 -5.85
N ASP A 67 -3.16 -7.63 -5.49
CA ASP A 67 -2.32 -8.46 -6.36
C ASP A 67 -3.06 -8.84 -7.66
N ALA A 68 -4.29 -9.37 -7.55
CA ALA A 68 -5.11 -9.73 -8.70
C ALA A 68 -5.44 -8.53 -9.58
N ARG A 69 -5.58 -7.34 -8.99
CA ARG A 69 -5.82 -6.10 -9.71
C ARG A 69 -4.58 -5.60 -10.43
N ARG A 70 -3.39 -5.68 -9.80
CA ARG A 70 -2.11 -5.39 -10.45
C ARG A 70 -1.86 -6.32 -11.64
N GLU A 71 -2.20 -7.61 -11.54
CA GLU A 71 -2.08 -8.55 -12.66
C GLU A 71 -3.00 -8.22 -13.85
N ARG A 72 -4.11 -7.53 -13.58
CA ARG A 72 -5.07 -7.08 -14.60
C ARG A 72 -4.81 -5.66 -15.11
N ALA A 73 -4.08 -4.84 -14.36
CA ALA A 73 -3.68 -3.51 -14.78
C ALA A 73 -2.83 -3.63 -16.05
N THR A 74 -3.37 -3.16 -17.17
CA THR A 74 -2.68 -3.11 -18.47
C THR A 74 -1.73 -1.92 -18.51
N GLU A 75 -0.90 -1.81 -19.56
CA GLU A 75 -0.01 -0.65 -19.79
C GLU A 75 -0.76 0.70 -19.87
N ASP A 76 -2.08 0.68 -20.07
CA ASP A 76 -2.99 1.85 -20.11
C ASP A 76 -3.35 2.39 -18.70
N GLU A 77 -3.33 1.55 -17.67
CA GLU A 77 -3.36 1.98 -16.27
C GLU A 77 -1.91 2.10 -15.75
N PRO A 78 -1.59 3.05 -14.87
CA PRO A 78 -0.23 3.16 -14.33
C PRO A 78 0.08 1.93 -13.46
N ASN A 79 0.66 0.90 -14.06
CA ASN A 79 1.07 -0.34 -13.39
C ASN A 79 2.03 -0.05 -12.20
N ASP A 80 2.83 1.02 -12.30
CA ASP A 80 3.65 1.55 -11.22
C ASP A 80 2.84 1.99 -9.98
N LEU A 81 1.61 2.47 -10.14
CA LEU A 81 0.74 2.85 -9.01
C LEU A 81 0.25 1.60 -8.27
N TRP A 82 -0.32 0.62 -8.99
CA TRP A 82 -0.77 -0.64 -8.40
C TRP A 82 0.37 -1.45 -7.81
N THR A 83 1.55 -1.42 -8.43
CA THR A 83 2.77 -2.02 -7.87
C THR A 83 3.15 -1.41 -6.52
N ARG A 84 3.07 -0.08 -6.37
CA ARG A 84 3.31 0.60 -5.09
C ARG A 84 2.24 0.27 -4.05
N ILE A 85 0.96 0.27 -4.43
CA ILE A 85 -0.15 -0.11 -3.54
C ILE A 85 0.07 -1.52 -2.98
N VAL A 86 0.35 -2.49 -3.86
CA VAL A 86 0.63 -3.89 -3.47
C VAL A 86 1.83 -3.96 -2.53
N ALA A 87 2.91 -3.23 -2.80
CA ALA A 87 4.08 -3.19 -1.94
C ALA A 87 3.72 -2.67 -0.53
N ARG A 88 2.97 -1.57 -0.42
CA ARG A 88 2.53 -1.01 0.87
C ARG A 88 1.64 -1.97 1.68
N VAL A 89 0.72 -2.65 1.01
CA VAL A 89 -0.12 -3.66 1.67
C VAL A 89 0.73 -4.85 2.12
N ASN A 90 1.68 -5.30 1.30
CA ASN A 90 2.63 -6.35 1.66
C ASN A 90 3.47 -5.97 2.89
N GLU A 91 4.02 -4.75 2.93
CA GLU A 91 4.78 -4.25 4.09
C GLU A 91 3.94 -4.28 5.37
N ALA A 92 2.67 -3.91 5.29
CA ALA A 92 1.78 -3.91 6.45
C ALA A 92 1.37 -5.32 6.91
N VAL A 93 1.17 -6.26 5.98
CA VAL A 93 0.80 -7.65 6.31
C VAL A 93 2.01 -8.55 6.61
N GLN A 94 3.23 -8.12 6.27
CA GLN A 94 4.46 -8.84 6.59
C GLN A 94 5.27 -8.08 7.64
N PRO A 95 4.96 -8.26 8.94
CA PRO A 95 5.65 -7.52 10.01
C PRO A 95 7.15 -7.83 10.15
N PHE A 96 7.71 -8.76 9.37
CA PHE A 96 9.10 -9.24 9.49
C PHE A 96 9.86 -9.36 8.16
N ALA A 97 9.45 -8.68 7.09
CA ALA A 97 10.39 -8.44 6.00
C ALA A 97 11.45 -7.46 6.52
N PRO A 98 12.76 -7.79 6.53
CA PRO A 98 13.77 -6.82 6.93
C PRO A 98 13.59 -5.62 6.02
N ALA A 99 13.29 -4.45 6.61
CA ALA A 99 13.37 -3.19 5.91
C ALA A 99 14.71 -3.22 5.16
N LYS A 100 14.68 -3.09 3.84
CA LYS A 100 15.91 -2.77 3.11
C LYS A 100 16.36 -1.44 3.72
N GLU A 101 17.29 -1.52 4.65
CA GLU A 101 18.00 -0.34 5.12
C GLU A 101 18.48 0.36 3.85
N PRO A 102 18.15 1.65 3.63
CA PRO A 102 18.81 2.38 2.56
C PRO A 102 20.30 2.23 2.87
N GLY A 103 21.05 1.56 1.97
CA GLY A 103 22.45 1.22 2.17
C GLY A 103 23.24 2.45 2.57
N GLY A 104 23.32 2.68 3.87
CA GLY A 104 23.95 3.82 4.49
C GLY A 104 25.44 3.53 4.49
N GLY A 105 26.16 4.30 3.68
CA GLY A 105 27.58 4.57 3.79
C GLY A 105 28.44 3.40 4.27
N ALA A 106 29.01 2.67 3.34
CA ALA A 106 30.35 2.14 3.57
C ALA A 106 31.33 3.34 3.56
N GLU A 107 31.30 4.15 4.62
CA GLU A 107 32.47 4.94 5.00
C GLU A 107 33.54 3.95 5.42
N ARG A 108 34.52 3.70 4.55
CA ARG A 108 35.79 3.09 4.92
C ARG A 108 36.95 3.84 4.27
N PRO A 109 38.08 3.93 4.99
CA PRO A 109 38.87 5.16 5.12
C PRO A 109 39.89 5.34 4.00
N ARG A 110 40.25 6.60 3.72
CA ARG A 110 41.40 6.94 2.87
C ARG A 110 42.69 6.33 3.47
N PRO A 111 43.50 5.59 2.70
CA PRO A 111 44.89 5.43 3.05
C PRO A 111 45.66 6.67 2.59
N THR A 112 46.08 7.48 3.56
CA THR A 112 47.28 8.32 3.45
C THR A 112 48.49 7.40 3.34
N THR A 113 49.19 7.42 2.19
CA THR A 113 50.66 7.40 2.04
C THR A 113 50.99 7.70 0.58
#